data_AF-A0A7V9UU71-F1
#
_entry.id   AF-A0A7V9UU71-F1
#
_cell.length_a   1.000
_cell.length_b   1.000
_cell.length_c   1.000
_cell.angle_alpha   90.00
_cell.angle_beta   90.00
_cell.angle_gamma   90.00
#
_symmetry.space_group_name_H-M   'P 1'
#
loop_
_entity.id
_entity.type
_entity.pdbx_description
1 polymer ?
#
loop_
_entity_poly.entity_id
_entity_poly.type
_entity_poly.pdbx_seq_one_letter_code
_entity_poly.pdbx_strand_id
1 'polypeptide(L)' 'MTTTDFLTGTVKCPGELPHEYLFITKDNKRTRIGEFVYYTAKDGDNERQIIGTIKGRRLVRNLPDAFLSDSKIKTSP' A
#
# COMPACT_ATOMS: atom_id res chain seq x y z
N MET A 1 15.82 15.55 10.46
CA MET A 1 15.33 14.22 10.82
C MET A 1 15.02 13.49 9.53
N THR A 2 15.77 12.45 9.19
CA THR A 2 15.51 11.63 8.01
C THR A 2 14.33 10.70 8.32
N THR A 3 13.14 11.05 7.80
CA THR A 3 12.00 10.14 7.83
C THR A 3 12.28 9.03 6.82
N THR A 4 12.72 7.88 7.32
CA THR A 4 12.91 6.70 6.47
C THR A 4 11.54 6.18 6.04
N ASP A 5 11.22 6.32 4.77
CA ASP A 5 10.01 5.75 4.19
C ASP A 5 10.17 4.24 4.04
N PHE A 6 9.24 3.49 4.62
CA PHE A 6 9.23 2.03 4.50
C PHE A 6 8.11 1.62 3.55
N LEU A 7 8.48 0.91 2.48
CA LEU A 7 7.49 0.25 1.64
C LEU A 7 6.80 -0.83 2.47
N THR A 8 5.56 -0.56 2.86
CA THR A 8 4.78 -1.42 3.76
C THR A 8 3.70 -2.21 3.02
N GLY A 9 3.44 -1.94 1.74
CA GLY A 9 2.41 -2.65 1.00
C GLY A 9 2.13 -2.08 -0.39
N THR A 10 1.00 -2.48 -0.95
CA THR A 10 0.54 -2.10 -2.29
C THR A 10 -0.87 -1.54 -2.23
N VAL A 11 -1.16 -0.53 -3.04
CA VAL A 11 -2.49 0.08 -3.13
C VAL A 11 -3.28 -0.58 -4.26
N LYS A 12 -4.55 -0.86 -3.98
CA LYS A 12 -5.57 -1.27 -4.95
C LYS A 12 -6.58 -0.14 -5.09
N CYS A 13 -6.71 0.39 -6.31
CA CYS A 13 -7.62 1.49 -6.64
C CYS A 13 -8.90 1.01 -7.34
N PRO A 14 -10.01 1.76 -7.25
CA PRO A 14 -10.42 2.62 -6.13
C PRO A 14 -10.96 1.78 -4.95
N GLY A 15 -11.11 2.39 -3.77
CA GLY A 15 -11.77 1.75 -2.63
C GLY A 15 -13.28 1.53 -2.85
N GLU A 16 -13.96 1.01 -1.83
CA GLU A 16 -15.42 0.77 -1.89
C GLU A 16 -16.25 2.07 -1.74
N LEU A 17 -15.65 3.14 -1.21
CA LEU A 17 -16.27 4.45 -0.98
C LEU A 17 -15.47 5.60 -1.62
N PRO A 18 -16.11 6.75 -1.91
CA PRO A 18 -15.40 7.96 -2.33
C PRO A 18 -14.32 8.36 -1.32
N HIS A 19 -13.17 8.82 -1.81
CA HIS A 19 -12.01 9.23 -1.01
C HIS A 19 -11.37 8.12 -0.15
N GLU A 20 -11.73 6.85 -0.39
CA GLU A 20 -11.07 5.70 0.22
C GLU A 20 -10.29 4.91 -0.82
N TYR A 21 -9.20 4.27 -0.38
CA TYR A 21 -8.44 3.31 -1.17
C TYR A 21 -8.12 2.08 -0.32
N LEU A 22 -7.96 0.93 -0.98
CA LEU A 22 -7.55 -0.29 -0.30
C LEU A 22 -6.03 -0.37 -0.31
N PHE A 23 -5.47 -0.48 0.88
CA PHE A 23 -4.05 -0.73 1.09
C PHE A 23 -3.86 -2.16 1.60
N ILE A 24 -3.06 -2.94 0.88
CA ILE A 24 -2.79 -4.34 1.19
C ILE A 24 -1.37 -4.45 1.73
N THR A 25 -1.23 -5.03 2.92
CA THR A 25 0.03 -5.12 3.65
C THR A 25 0.14 -6.42 4.44
N LYS A 26 1.38 -6.90 4.64
CA LYS A 26 1.71 -7.94 5.63
C LYS A 26 2.23 -7.35 6.94
N ASP A 27 2.61 -6.06 6.97
CA ASP A 27 3.16 -5.40 8.15
C ASP A 27 2.03 -4.87 9.05
N ASN A 28 1.50 -5.79 9.86
CA ASN A 28 0.45 -5.50 10.82
C ASN A 28 0.91 -4.62 12.01
N LYS A 29 2.22 -4.47 12.25
CA LYS A 29 2.74 -3.75 13.41
C LYS A 29 2.71 -2.25 13.18
N ARG A 30 3.00 -1.81 11.96
CA ARG A 30 3.06 -0.40 11.53
C ARG A 30 1.76 0.14 10.94
N THR A 31 0.72 -0.70 10.83
CA THR A 31 -0.53 -0.37 10.11
C THR A 31 -1.73 -0.48 11.04
N ARG A 32 -1.68 0.23 12.16
CA ARG A 32 -2.77 0.27 13.16
C ARG A 32 -3.82 1.30 12.75
N ILE A 33 -5.04 1.16 13.28
CA ILE A 33 -6.09 2.17 13.08
C ILE A 33 -5.59 3.50 13.65
N GLY A 34 -5.77 4.58 12.87
CA GLY A 34 -5.27 5.92 13.19
C GLY A 34 -3.85 6.22 12.68
N GLU A 35 -3.11 5.23 12.19
CA GLU A 35 -1.80 5.47 11.57
C GLU A 35 -1.94 6.14 10.20
N PHE A 36 -0.91 6.90 9.83
CA PHE A 36 -0.82 7.54 8.52
C PHE A 36 -0.07 6.64 7.54
N VAL A 37 -0.59 6.55 6.32
CA VAL A 37 0.07 5.91 5.18
C VAL A 37 -0.07 6.80 3.97
N TYR A 38 0.83 6.66 3.01
CA TYR A 38 0.70 7.34 1.75
C TYR A 38 1.15 6.42 0.62
N TYR A 39 0.73 6.74 -0.60
CA TYR A 39 1.30 6.15 -1.80
C TYR A 39 1.61 7.24 -2.83
N THR A 40 2.58 6.96 -3.69
CA THR A 40 2.92 7.85 -4.80
C THR A 40 2.14 7.41 -6.03
N ALA A 41 1.37 8.33 -6.61
CA ALA A 41 0.68 8.16 -7.87
C ALA A 41 1.36 9.00 -8.95
N LYS A 42 1.42 8.49 -10.17
CA LYS A 42 1.85 9.25 -11.34
C LYS A 42 0.65 9.94 -11.98
N ASP A 43 0.80 11.23 -12.26
CA ASP A 43 -0.15 12.06 -12.98
C ASP A 43 0.59 12.80 -14.11
N GLY A 44 0.64 12.16 -15.28
CA GLY A 44 1.54 12.53 -16.36
C GLY A 44 3.00 12.39 -15.93
N ASP A 45 3.76 13.48 -16.05
CA ASP A 45 5.16 13.56 -15.63
C ASP A 45 5.33 13.91 -14.13
N ASN A 46 4.23 14.14 -13.41
CA ASN A 46 4.27 14.51 -12.01
C ASN A 46 4.04 13.31 -11.10
N GLU A 47 4.80 13.23 -10.01
CA GLU A 47 4.52 12.33 -8.91
C GLU A 47 3.76 13.08 -7.81
N ARG A 48 2.62 12.52 -7.39
CA ARG A 48 1.80 13.05 -6.32
C ARG A 48 1.76 12.06 -5.17
N GLN A 49 1.96 12.56 -3.95
CA GLN A 49 1.75 11.77 -2.74
C GLN A 49 0.28 11.88 -2.31
N ILE A 50 -0.38 10.74 -2.20
CA ILE A 50 -1.75 10.63 -1.72
C ILE A 50 -1.69 10.04 -0.32
N ILE A 51 -2.01 10.88 0.66
CA ILE A 51 -1.96 10.56 2.09
C ILE A 51 -3.33 10.06 2.54
N GLY A 52 -3.35 9.07 3.40
CA GLY A 52 -4.55 8.57 4.06
C GLY A 52 -4.27 8.14 5.50
N THR A 53 -5.35 7.95 6.25
CA THR A 53 -5.32 7.40 7.60
C THR A 53 -5.98 6.03 7.59
N ILE A 54 -5.40 5.06 8.30
CA ILE A 54 -5.97 3.73 8.43
C ILE A 54 -7.28 3.81 9.23
N LYS A 55 -8.42 3.72 8.53
CA LYS A 55 -9.77 3.75 9.13
C LYS A 55 -10.22 2.39 9.66
N GLY A 56 -9.77 1.31 9.02
CA GLY A 56 -10.20 -0.05 9.34
C GLY A 56 -9.28 -1.09 8.71
N ARG A 57 -9.37 -2.33 9.20
CA ARG A 57 -8.54 -3.45 8.75
C ARG A 57 -9.40 -4.70 8.65
N ARG A 58 -9.19 -5.47 7.59
CA ARG A 58 -9.81 -6.79 7.42
C ARG A 58 -8.80 -7.75 6.81
N LEU A 59 -8.89 -9.02 7.19
CA LEU A 59 -8.12 -10.07 6.54
C LEU A 59 -8.62 -10.19 5.09
N VAL A 60 -7.70 -10.00 4.14
CA VAL A 60 -8.01 -10.25 2.73
C VAL A 60 -8.04 -11.75 2.49
N ARG A 61 -9.13 -12.25 1.90
CA ARG A 61 -9.29 -13.64 1.47
C ARG A 61 -9.34 -13.68 -0.06
N ASN A 62 -8.86 -14.77 -0.65
CA ASN A 62 -8.90 -15.02 -2.10
C ASN A 62 -8.19 -13.94 -2.95
N LEU A 63 -7.15 -13.29 -2.41
CA LEU A 63 -6.29 -12.44 -3.23
C LEU A 63 -5.41 -13.34 -4.10
N PRO A 64 -5.27 -13.09 -5.41
CA PRO A 64 -4.34 -13.87 -6.23
C PRO A 64 -2.92 -13.74 -5.66
N ASP A 65 -2.21 -14.86 -5.50
CA ASP A 65 -0.87 -14.89 -4.89
C ASP A 65 0.10 -13.90 -5.56
N ALA A 66 -0.08 -13.68 -6.87
CA ALA A 66 0.68 -12.73 -7.67
C ALA A 66 0.66 -11.28 -7.16
N PHE A 67 -0.36 -10.86 -6.39
CA PHE A 67 -0.44 -9.49 -5.84
C PHE A 67 0.50 -9.26 -4.64
N LEU A 68 0.89 -10.32 -3.95
CA LEU A 68 1.78 -10.28 -2.79
C LEU A 68 3.15 -10.89 -3.09
N SER A 69 3.39 -11.27 -4.34
CA SER A 69 4.69 -11.68 -4.86
C SER A 69 5.61 -10.46 -4.82
N ASP A 70 6.35 -10.34 -3.72
CA ASP A 70 7.53 -9.49 -3.62
C ASP A 70 8.56 -10.08 -4.59
N SER A 71 8.44 -9.75 -5.88
CA SER A 71 9.35 -10.21 -6.92
C SER A 71 10.71 -9.53 -6.75
N LYS A 72 11.43 -9.95 -5.70
CA LYS A 72 12.89 -9.85 -5.57
C LYS A 72 13.58 -11.13 -6.06
N ILE A 73 12.86 -12.01 -6.76
CA ILE A 73 13.49 -13.15 -7.43
C ILE A 73 14.06 -12.64 -8.76
N LYS A 74 15.31 -12.18 -8.73
CA LYS A 74 16.13 -12.15 -9.94
C LYS A 74 16.65 -13.56 -10.17
N THR A 75 16.12 -14.26 -11.15
CA THR A 75 16.81 -15.41 -11.73
C THR A 75 17.91 -14.87 -12.64
N SER A 76 19.17 -15.03 -12.22
CA SER A 76 20.30 -15.00 -13.15
C SER A 76 20.23 -16.25 -14.02
N PRO A 77 20.52 -16.16 -15.33
CA PRO A 77 20.83 -17.35 -16.14
C PRO A 77 22.05 -18.10 -15.59
#